data_AF-A0A4U5VNZ0-F1
#
_entry.id   AF-A0A4U5VNZ0-F1
#
_cell.length_a   1.000
_cell.length_b   1.000
_cell.length_c   1.000
_cell.angle_alpha   90.00
_cell.angle_beta   90.00
_cell.angle_gamma   90.00
#
_symmetry.space_group_name_H-M   'P 1'
#
loop_
_entity.id
_entity.type
_entity.pdbx_description
1 polymer ?
#
loop_
_entity_poly.entity_id
_entity_poly.type
_entity_poly.pdbx_seq_one_letter_code
_entity_poly.pdbx_strand_id
1 'polypeptide(L)'
;MSDIGSDEFEDERNKLGEYEGGRNDAGERHGVGKAVLPNGDSYQGQYENGKRHGEGTYKFKNGSRYVGDYYQNMKHGQGTFYYPDGSKYEGLWVEDLRHGHGVYTYPNGDTYDGEWLHHMRHGQGIYHYHETGSKFKGLWVNGKMESAGEYIHSKHRYKGNFINNNPFGPGKYVFDIGCEQHGEYHHLEQDRAEGEWGELASTSVIKWIPKCITGMTVWTPGKDTTGYLQI
;
A
#
# COMPACT_ATOMS: atom_id res chain seq x y z
N MET A 1 7.31 -48.88 35.79
CA MET A 1 6.98 -47.45 35.96
C MET A 1 7.54 -46.77 34.72
N SER A 2 6.67 -46.45 33.78
CA SER A 2 7.02 -45.91 32.46
C SER A 2 7.13 -44.40 32.56
N ASP A 3 8.36 -43.91 32.64
CA ASP A 3 8.73 -42.50 32.57
C ASP A 3 8.78 -42.07 31.10
N ILE A 4 7.62 -42.09 30.43
CA ILE A 4 7.49 -41.82 28.98
C ILE A 4 7.01 -40.38 28.71
N GLY A 5 6.85 -39.57 29.76
CA GLY A 5 6.31 -38.21 29.69
C GLY A 5 7.35 -37.09 29.71
N SER A 6 8.62 -37.36 30.03
CA SER A 6 9.64 -36.31 30.05
C SER A 6 10.25 -36.06 28.66
N ASP A 7 10.49 -37.12 27.88
CA ASP A 7 11.17 -37.02 26.57
C ASP A 7 10.33 -36.32 25.50
N GLU A 8 9.02 -36.62 25.39
CA GLU A 8 8.16 -35.97 24.39
C GLU A 8 7.96 -34.47 24.66
N PHE A 9 7.88 -34.07 25.93
CA PHE A 9 7.78 -32.68 26.34
C PHE A 9 9.11 -31.92 26.18
N GLU A 10 10.26 -32.59 26.23
CA GLU A 10 11.55 -31.99 25.89
C GLU A 10 11.70 -31.78 24.38
N ASP A 11 11.25 -32.75 23.57
CA ASP A 11 11.31 -32.67 22.12
C ASP A 11 10.40 -31.56 21.54
N GLU A 12 9.21 -31.34 22.12
CA GLU A 12 8.36 -30.20 21.74
C GLU A 12 8.89 -28.85 22.21
N ARG A 13 9.51 -28.78 23.40
CA ARG A 13 10.20 -27.58 23.87
C ARG A 13 11.34 -27.18 22.92
N ASN A 14 12.06 -28.17 22.39
CA ASN A 14 13.14 -27.94 21.44
C ASN A 14 12.62 -27.39 20.08
N LYS A 15 11.42 -27.82 19.65
CA LYS A 15 10.77 -27.30 18.43
C LYS A 15 10.30 -25.85 18.54
N LEU A 16 9.96 -25.38 19.75
CA LEU A 16 9.39 -24.05 19.96
C LEU A 16 10.42 -23.00 20.37
N GLY A 17 11.65 -23.42 20.69
CA GLY A 17 12.74 -22.56 21.14
C GLY A 17 12.59 -22.06 22.57
N GLU A 18 13.55 -21.25 23.02
CA GLU A 18 13.61 -20.70 24.37
C GLU A 18 12.41 -19.77 24.63
N TYR A 19 11.83 -19.84 25.83
CA TYR A 19 10.70 -19.01 26.24
C TYR A 19 10.82 -18.54 27.69
N GLU A 20 10.64 -17.25 27.88
CA GLU A 20 10.57 -16.57 29.17
C GLU A 20 9.19 -15.89 29.28
N GLY A 21 8.34 -16.36 30.19
CA GLY A 21 6.99 -15.81 30.37
C GLY A 21 6.05 -16.73 31.14
N GLY A 22 4.82 -16.27 31.31
CA GLY A 22 3.76 -17.03 31.98
C GLY A 22 3.33 -18.27 31.21
N ARG A 23 2.78 -19.25 31.93
CA ARG A 23 2.15 -20.44 31.35
C ARG A 23 0.78 -20.66 31.97
N ASN A 24 -0.15 -21.20 31.19
CA ASN A 24 -1.46 -21.62 31.71
C ASN A 24 -1.37 -22.99 32.40
N ASP A 25 -2.48 -23.49 32.95
CA ASP A 25 -2.56 -24.79 33.65
C ASP A 25 -2.18 -25.99 32.76
N ALA A 26 -2.34 -25.86 31.44
CA ALA A 26 -1.92 -26.86 30.46
C ALA A 26 -0.42 -26.78 30.12
N GLY A 27 0.32 -25.85 30.73
CA GLY A 27 1.75 -25.64 30.47
C GLY A 27 2.05 -24.87 29.18
N GLU A 28 1.04 -24.34 28.49
CA GLU A 28 1.19 -23.57 27.26
C GLU A 28 1.61 -22.12 27.54
N ARG A 29 2.30 -21.47 26.60
CA ARG A 29 2.69 -20.05 26.69
C ARG A 29 1.43 -19.19 26.86
N HIS A 30 1.42 -18.31 27.86
CA HIS A 30 0.25 -17.48 28.18
C HIS A 30 0.63 -16.15 28.83
N GLY A 31 -0.12 -15.09 28.53
CA GLY A 31 0.19 -13.74 29.00
C GLY A 31 1.39 -13.15 28.25
N VAL A 32 2.08 -12.18 28.87
CA VAL A 32 3.24 -11.55 28.24
C VAL A 32 4.46 -12.46 28.36
N GLY A 33 5.18 -12.64 27.26
CA GLY A 33 6.43 -13.39 27.25
C GLY A 33 7.33 -13.06 26.07
N LYS A 34 8.52 -13.65 26.09
CA LYS A 34 9.56 -13.53 25.08
C LYS A 34 9.99 -14.92 24.64
N ALA A 35 10.03 -15.15 23.34
CA ALA A 35 10.54 -16.38 22.74
C ALA A 35 11.70 -16.09 21.79
N VAL A 36 12.71 -16.96 21.80
CA VAL A 36 13.72 -17.08 20.74
C VAL A 36 13.42 -18.37 19.99
N LEU A 37 13.09 -18.26 18.71
CA LEU A 37 12.68 -19.39 17.88
C LEU A 37 13.92 -20.15 17.37
N PRO A 38 13.82 -21.45 17.04
CA PRO A 38 14.97 -22.23 16.56
C PRO A 38 15.61 -21.69 15.27
N ASN A 39 14.85 -20.94 14.46
CA ASN A 39 15.36 -20.29 13.25
C ASN A 39 16.17 -19.00 13.54
N GLY A 40 16.25 -18.57 14.81
CA GLY A 40 16.91 -17.34 15.25
C GLY A 40 16.03 -16.10 15.23
N ASP A 41 14.75 -16.22 14.88
CA ASP A 41 13.78 -15.15 15.07
C ASP A 41 13.47 -14.97 16.56
N SER A 42 12.87 -13.83 16.91
CA SER A 42 12.36 -13.62 18.28
C SER A 42 10.99 -12.97 18.26
N TYR A 43 10.18 -13.33 19.25
CA TYR A 43 8.90 -12.69 19.53
C TYR A 43 8.88 -12.19 20.96
N GLN A 44 8.32 -11.01 21.16
CA GLN A 44 8.02 -10.46 22.47
C GLN A 44 6.63 -9.87 22.43
N GLY A 45 5.71 -10.37 23.26
CA GLY A 45 4.33 -9.92 23.24
C GLY A 45 3.41 -10.84 24.01
N GLN A 46 2.13 -10.67 23.76
CA GLN A 46 1.07 -11.44 24.39
C GLN A 46 0.92 -12.83 23.74
N TYR A 47 0.64 -13.81 24.59
CA TYR A 47 0.33 -15.19 24.23
C TYR A 47 -1.01 -15.59 24.83
N GLU A 48 -1.77 -16.39 24.09
CA GLU A 48 -2.99 -17.04 24.54
C GLU A 48 -2.99 -18.48 24.03
N ASN A 49 -3.15 -19.44 24.94
CA ASN A 49 -3.19 -20.89 24.67
C ASN A 49 -2.06 -21.35 23.72
N GLY A 50 -0.82 -20.97 24.05
CA GLY A 50 0.38 -21.35 23.29
C GLY A 50 0.63 -20.53 22.02
N LYS A 51 -0.29 -19.66 21.61
CA LYS A 51 -0.23 -18.91 20.36
C LYS A 51 0.00 -17.42 20.62
N ARG A 52 0.68 -16.73 19.72
CA ARG A 52 0.79 -15.27 19.73
C ARG A 52 -0.61 -14.68 19.55
N HIS A 53 -1.00 -13.78 20.43
CA HIS A 53 -2.32 -13.15 20.46
C HIS A 53 -2.17 -11.74 21.03
N GLY A 54 -2.93 -10.75 20.56
CA GLY A 54 -2.83 -9.37 21.03
C GLY A 54 -1.56 -8.68 20.56
N GLU A 55 -1.14 -7.64 21.26
CA GLU A 55 0.01 -6.84 20.86
C GLU A 55 1.33 -7.61 21.00
N GLY A 56 2.19 -7.50 19.99
CA GLY A 56 3.52 -8.06 20.04
C GLY A 56 4.48 -7.49 19.01
N THR A 57 5.76 -7.78 19.23
CA THR A 57 6.85 -7.48 18.32
C THR A 57 7.53 -8.78 17.89
N TYR A 58 7.56 -9.03 16.58
CA TYR A 58 8.32 -10.13 15.98
C TYR A 58 9.53 -9.57 15.23
N LYS A 59 10.72 -10.01 15.60
CA LYS A 59 11.98 -9.66 14.94
C LYS A 59 12.48 -10.87 14.18
N PHE A 60 12.62 -10.71 12.88
CA PHE A 60 13.13 -11.75 11.99
C PHE A 60 14.65 -11.68 11.95
N LYS A 61 15.31 -12.84 11.84
CA LYS A 61 16.77 -12.95 11.69
C LYS A 61 17.29 -12.19 10.47
N ASN A 62 16.47 -12.02 9.43
CA ASN A 62 16.80 -11.25 8.23
C ASN A 62 16.80 -9.72 8.42
N GLY A 63 16.52 -9.22 9.63
CA GLY A 63 16.49 -7.80 9.95
C GLY A 63 15.12 -7.12 9.82
N SER A 64 14.12 -7.80 9.25
CA SER A 64 12.74 -7.29 9.26
C SER A 64 12.13 -7.35 10.67
N ARG A 65 11.12 -6.54 10.92
CA ARG A 65 10.34 -6.62 12.16
C ARG A 65 8.88 -6.27 11.93
N TYR A 66 7.99 -6.94 12.65
CA TYR A 66 6.60 -6.56 12.77
C TYR A 66 6.31 -6.09 14.19
N VAL A 67 5.52 -5.03 14.32
CA VAL A 67 5.01 -4.50 15.59
C VAL A 67 3.52 -4.28 15.41
N GLY A 68 2.68 -5.00 16.15
CA GLY A 68 1.24 -4.87 16.03
C GLY A 68 0.49 -6.04 16.63
N ASP A 69 -0.77 -6.13 16.22
CA ASP A 69 -1.73 -7.09 16.72
C ASP A 69 -1.55 -8.48 16.10
N TYR A 70 -1.71 -9.50 16.93
CA TYR A 70 -1.73 -10.90 16.54
C TYR A 70 -3.07 -11.54 16.90
N TYR A 71 -3.53 -12.47 16.08
CA TYR A 71 -4.62 -13.37 16.39
C TYR A 71 -4.24 -14.77 15.96
N GLN A 72 -4.21 -15.71 16.91
CA GLN A 72 -3.94 -17.13 16.64
C GLN A 72 -2.67 -17.34 15.80
N ASN A 73 -1.55 -16.76 16.23
CA ASN A 73 -0.23 -16.77 15.55
C ASN A 73 -0.11 -15.93 14.27
N MET A 74 -1.17 -15.34 13.75
CA MET A 74 -1.15 -14.53 12.52
C MET A 74 -1.17 -13.04 12.85
N LYS A 75 -0.51 -12.22 12.06
CA LYS A 75 -0.67 -10.75 12.10
C LYS A 75 -2.12 -10.43 11.73
N HIS A 76 -2.81 -9.69 12.59
CA HIS A 76 -4.24 -9.41 12.44
C HIS A 76 -4.60 -8.15 13.23
N GLY A 77 -5.31 -7.19 12.65
CA GLY A 77 -5.57 -5.90 13.30
C GLY A 77 -4.57 -4.84 12.83
N GLN A 78 -4.24 -3.87 13.69
CA GLN A 78 -3.31 -2.80 13.30
C GLN A 78 -1.87 -3.26 13.47
N GLY A 79 -1.01 -2.90 12.53
CA GLY A 79 0.40 -3.21 12.67
C GLY A 79 1.31 -2.53 11.66
N THR A 80 2.57 -2.42 12.08
CA THR A 80 3.66 -1.89 11.27
C THR A 80 4.65 -3.00 10.94
N PHE A 81 4.92 -3.21 9.66
CA PHE A 81 6.00 -4.08 9.20
C PHE A 81 7.13 -3.23 8.63
N TYR A 82 8.33 -3.41 9.13
CA TYR A 82 9.56 -2.80 8.63
C TYR A 82 10.34 -3.86 7.87
N TYR A 83 10.65 -3.57 6.61
CA TYR A 83 11.36 -4.46 5.71
C TYR A 83 12.88 -4.20 5.76
N PRO A 84 13.72 -5.18 5.38
CA PRO A 84 15.18 -5.03 5.42
C PRO A 84 15.71 -4.00 4.41
N ASP A 85 14.96 -3.75 3.34
CA ASP A 85 15.27 -2.76 2.30
C ASP A 85 14.97 -1.31 2.73
N GLY A 86 14.47 -1.11 3.96
CA GLY A 86 14.09 0.19 4.49
C GLY A 86 12.64 0.59 4.18
N SER A 87 11.91 -0.18 3.37
CA SER A 87 10.49 0.04 3.19
C SER A 87 9.70 -0.28 4.46
N LYS A 88 8.50 0.28 4.56
CA LYS A 88 7.59 0.02 5.69
C LYS A 88 6.14 0.01 5.25
N TYR A 89 5.35 -0.82 5.91
CA TYR A 89 3.89 -0.80 5.80
C TYR A 89 3.30 -0.54 7.18
N GLU A 90 2.38 0.41 7.26
CA GLU A 90 1.61 0.78 8.45
C GLU A 90 0.13 0.68 8.10
N GLY A 91 -0.61 -0.26 8.69
CA GLY A 91 -2.04 -0.39 8.39
C GLY A 91 -2.66 -1.66 8.92
N LEU A 92 -3.80 -2.01 8.33
CA LEU A 92 -4.59 -3.16 8.73
C LEU A 92 -4.03 -4.48 8.15
N TRP A 93 -4.05 -5.51 8.98
CA TRP A 93 -3.66 -6.87 8.66
C TRP A 93 -4.83 -7.83 8.90
N VAL A 94 -4.96 -8.83 8.04
CA VAL A 94 -5.91 -9.93 8.21
C VAL A 94 -5.19 -11.21 7.78
N GLU A 95 -5.03 -12.15 8.71
CA GLU A 95 -4.44 -13.48 8.45
C GLU A 95 -3.07 -13.39 7.76
N ASP A 96 -2.15 -12.61 8.35
CA ASP A 96 -0.82 -12.32 7.81
C ASP A 96 -0.76 -11.49 6.51
N LEU A 97 -1.92 -11.15 5.93
CA LEU A 97 -2.02 -10.35 4.71
C LEU A 97 -2.28 -8.87 5.01
N ARG A 98 -1.66 -7.96 4.24
CA ARG A 98 -2.05 -6.54 4.25
C ARG A 98 -3.45 -6.43 3.67
N HIS A 99 -4.34 -5.74 4.37
CA HIS A 99 -5.76 -5.63 4.03
C HIS A 99 -6.32 -4.28 4.46
N GLY A 100 -7.42 -3.81 3.85
CA GLY A 100 -8.08 -2.57 4.25
C GLY A 100 -7.18 -1.35 4.05
N HIS A 101 -7.31 -0.34 4.90
CA HIS A 101 -6.51 0.88 4.74
C HIS A 101 -5.09 0.71 5.29
N GLY A 102 -4.09 1.23 4.57
CA GLY A 102 -2.72 1.29 5.04
C GLY A 102 -1.79 2.15 4.17
N VAL A 103 -0.70 2.59 4.78
CA VAL A 103 0.35 3.39 4.17
C VAL A 103 1.58 2.53 3.94
N TYR A 104 2.06 2.44 2.70
CA TYR A 104 3.34 1.84 2.36
C TYR A 104 4.33 2.93 1.97
N THR A 105 5.49 2.96 2.61
CA THR A 105 6.61 3.80 2.23
C THR A 105 7.67 2.93 1.56
N TYR A 106 8.01 3.26 0.33
CA TYR A 106 8.99 2.54 -0.48
C TYR A 106 10.42 3.02 -0.18
N PRO A 107 11.46 2.24 -0.54
CA PRO A 107 12.86 2.62 -0.27
C PRO A 107 13.29 3.90 -0.99
N ASN A 108 12.68 4.21 -2.13
CA ASN A 108 12.92 5.44 -2.89
C ASN A 108 12.21 6.67 -2.30
N GLY A 109 11.49 6.52 -1.19
CA GLY A 109 10.71 7.56 -0.54
C GLY A 109 9.28 7.72 -1.07
N ASP A 110 8.92 7.02 -2.15
CA ASP A 110 7.53 7.02 -2.63
C ASP A 110 6.59 6.51 -1.54
N THR A 111 5.35 6.94 -1.58
CA THR A 111 4.33 6.45 -0.65
C THR A 111 3.06 6.05 -1.36
N TYR A 112 2.44 4.97 -0.92
CA TYR A 112 1.06 4.64 -1.24
C TYR A 112 0.22 4.72 0.03
N ASP A 113 -0.81 5.57 0.01
CA ASP A 113 -1.79 5.73 1.07
C ASP A 113 -3.17 5.36 0.52
N GLY A 114 -3.72 4.22 0.95
CA GLY A 114 -4.99 3.75 0.41
C GLY A 114 -5.37 2.34 0.83
N GLU A 115 -6.29 1.78 0.05
CA GLU A 115 -6.88 0.47 0.29
C GLU A 115 -5.99 -0.69 -0.24
N TRP A 116 -6.02 -1.80 0.48
CA TRP A 116 -5.25 -3.02 0.24
C TRP A 116 -6.16 -4.23 0.28
N LEU A 117 -5.91 -5.18 -0.62
CA LEU A 117 -6.56 -6.48 -0.66
C LEU A 117 -5.51 -7.56 -0.93
N HIS A 118 -5.32 -8.46 0.02
CA HIS A 118 -4.37 -9.58 -0.08
C HIS A 118 -2.99 -9.13 -0.59
N HIS A 119 -2.35 -8.20 0.12
CA HIS A 119 -1.05 -7.61 -0.23
C HIS A 119 -1.00 -6.68 -1.44
N MET A 120 -2.09 -6.55 -2.22
CA MET A 120 -2.15 -5.72 -3.41
C MET A 120 -2.84 -4.40 -3.12
N ARG A 121 -2.33 -3.30 -3.70
CA ARG A 121 -3.07 -2.03 -3.76
C ARG A 121 -4.38 -2.27 -4.49
N HIS A 122 -5.51 -1.90 -3.89
CA HIS A 122 -6.84 -2.20 -4.42
C HIS A 122 -7.84 -1.21 -3.86
N GLY A 123 -8.79 -0.71 -4.63
CA GLY A 123 -9.72 0.33 -4.19
C GLY A 123 -9.13 1.74 -4.35
N GLN A 124 -9.57 2.69 -3.56
CA GLN A 124 -9.10 4.08 -3.61
C GLN A 124 -7.72 4.22 -2.96
N GLY A 125 -6.85 5.01 -3.59
CA GLY A 125 -5.55 5.33 -3.00
C GLY A 125 -4.83 6.48 -3.67
N ILE A 126 -3.86 7.02 -2.95
CA ILE A 126 -2.96 8.09 -3.37
C ILE A 126 -1.53 7.54 -3.42
N TYR A 127 -0.94 7.53 -4.60
CA TYR A 127 0.49 7.29 -4.77
C TYR A 127 1.22 8.62 -4.89
N HIS A 128 2.23 8.84 -4.08
CA HIS A 128 3.10 10.02 -4.12
C HIS A 128 4.48 9.61 -4.59
N TYR A 129 4.93 10.25 -5.66
CA TYR A 129 6.25 10.09 -6.23
C TYR A 129 7.19 11.08 -5.55
N HIS A 130 8.08 10.58 -4.70
CA HIS A 130 8.93 11.43 -3.86
C HIS A 130 9.87 12.32 -4.69
N GLU A 131 10.50 11.75 -5.72
CA GLU A 131 11.47 12.45 -6.56
C GLU A 131 10.85 13.63 -7.32
N THR A 132 9.64 13.46 -7.86
CA THR A 132 8.98 14.48 -8.71
C THR A 132 7.99 15.35 -7.94
N GLY A 133 7.58 14.95 -6.73
CA GLY A 133 6.44 15.52 -6.01
C GLY A 133 5.09 15.24 -6.66
N SER A 134 5.05 14.45 -7.75
CA SER A 134 3.80 14.08 -8.42
C SER A 134 2.94 13.19 -7.52
N LYS A 135 1.63 13.21 -7.77
CA LYS A 135 0.68 12.33 -7.08
C LYS A 135 -0.29 11.73 -8.07
N PHE A 136 -0.56 10.44 -7.95
CA PHE A 136 -1.74 9.82 -8.55
C PHE A 136 -2.79 9.60 -7.45
N LYS A 137 -4.02 10.02 -7.68
CA LYS A 137 -5.18 9.75 -6.81
C LYS A 137 -6.25 9.07 -7.64
N GLY A 138 -6.63 7.85 -7.32
CA GLY A 138 -7.67 7.16 -8.08
C GLY A 138 -7.91 5.74 -7.63
N LEU A 139 -8.61 4.99 -8.49
CA LEU A 139 -8.91 3.59 -8.28
C LEU A 139 -7.72 2.71 -8.67
N TRP A 140 -7.49 1.69 -7.85
CA TRP A 140 -6.48 0.66 -8.02
C TRP A 140 -7.14 -0.72 -8.10
N VAL A 141 -6.68 -1.57 -9.00
CA VAL A 141 -7.09 -2.96 -9.08
C VAL A 141 -5.84 -3.81 -9.21
N ASN A 142 -5.61 -4.69 -8.23
CA ASN A 142 -4.49 -5.63 -8.22
C ASN A 142 -3.13 -4.95 -8.52
N GLY A 143 -2.89 -3.83 -7.83
CA GLY A 143 -1.64 -3.10 -7.95
C GLY A 143 -1.56 -2.14 -9.13
N LYS A 144 -2.58 -2.05 -10.00
CA LYS A 144 -2.57 -1.19 -11.19
C LYS A 144 -3.57 -0.04 -11.06
N MET A 145 -3.22 1.14 -11.59
CA MET A 145 -4.16 2.24 -11.74
C MET A 145 -5.21 1.87 -12.79
N GLU A 146 -6.48 2.02 -12.44
CA GLU A 146 -7.62 1.64 -13.26
C GLU A 146 -8.74 2.68 -13.15
N SER A 147 -9.60 2.75 -14.16
CA SER A 147 -10.77 3.63 -14.18
C SER A 147 -10.42 5.11 -13.90
N ALA A 148 -11.33 5.86 -13.30
CA ALA A 148 -11.17 7.29 -13.05
C ALA A 148 -10.04 7.57 -12.04
N GLY A 149 -9.17 8.52 -12.40
CA GLY A 149 -8.10 9.00 -11.54
C GLY A 149 -7.65 10.42 -11.89
N GLU A 150 -6.85 10.99 -10.99
CA GLU A 150 -6.19 12.28 -11.16
C GLU A 150 -4.67 12.09 -11.04
N TYR A 151 -3.93 12.51 -12.06
CA TYR A 151 -2.47 12.63 -12.00
C TYR A 151 -2.09 14.10 -11.82
N ILE A 152 -1.39 14.40 -10.73
CA ILE A 152 -1.10 15.74 -10.25
C ILE A 152 0.40 15.94 -10.37
N HIS A 153 0.82 16.99 -11.06
CA HIS A 153 2.22 17.36 -11.16
C HIS A 153 2.35 18.88 -11.16
N SER A 154 3.10 19.41 -10.18
CA SER A 154 3.28 20.85 -10.02
C SER A 154 1.92 21.59 -9.98
N LYS A 155 1.70 22.52 -10.90
CA LYS A 155 0.53 23.41 -11.00
C LYS A 155 -0.59 22.91 -11.90
N HIS A 156 -0.52 21.68 -12.39
CA HIS A 156 -1.56 21.10 -13.23
C HIS A 156 -1.91 19.68 -12.79
N ARG A 157 -3.11 19.24 -13.18
CA ARG A 157 -3.56 17.87 -13.00
C ARG A 157 -4.26 17.37 -14.24
N TYR A 158 -3.94 16.15 -14.64
CA TYR A 158 -4.76 15.38 -15.56
C TYR A 158 -5.89 14.71 -14.77
N LYS A 159 -7.12 14.77 -15.27
CA LYS A 159 -8.28 14.02 -14.79
C LYS A 159 -8.81 13.18 -15.95
N GLY A 160 -8.92 11.87 -15.77
CA GLY A 160 -9.45 10.99 -16.80
C GLY A 160 -9.37 9.53 -16.40
N ASN A 161 -9.53 8.64 -17.38
CA ASN A 161 -9.47 7.21 -17.14
C ASN A 161 -8.05 6.67 -17.29
N PHE A 162 -7.79 5.57 -16.58
CA PHE A 162 -6.56 4.80 -16.60
C PHE A 162 -6.88 3.33 -16.86
N ILE A 163 -5.98 2.65 -17.55
CA ILE A 163 -5.99 1.21 -17.74
C ILE A 163 -4.55 0.71 -17.66
N ASN A 164 -4.29 -0.30 -16.82
CA ASN A 164 -2.96 -0.85 -16.61
C ASN A 164 -1.87 0.22 -16.33
N ASN A 165 -2.13 1.16 -15.43
CA ASN A 165 -1.23 2.30 -15.09
C ASN A 165 -1.10 3.41 -16.16
N ASN A 166 -1.77 3.27 -17.31
CA ASN A 166 -1.64 4.22 -18.42
C ASN A 166 -2.93 5.02 -18.58
N PRO A 167 -2.85 6.35 -18.81
CA PRO A 167 -4.05 7.12 -19.09
C PRO A 167 -4.67 6.66 -20.43
N PHE A 168 -6.00 6.65 -20.51
CA PHE A 168 -6.74 6.12 -21.64
C PHE A 168 -8.06 6.86 -21.83
N GLY A 169 -8.45 7.03 -23.10
CA GLY A 169 -9.74 7.60 -23.46
C GLY A 169 -9.89 9.07 -23.05
N PRO A 170 -11.13 9.56 -22.88
CA PRO A 170 -11.40 10.96 -22.59
C PRO A 170 -10.81 11.42 -21.25
N GLY A 171 -10.29 12.64 -21.25
CA GLY A 171 -9.80 13.30 -20.04
C GLY A 171 -9.61 14.80 -20.23
N LYS A 172 -9.09 15.45 -19.21
CA LYS A 172 -8.75 16.87 -19.24
C LYS A 172 -7.54 17.20 -18.38
N TYR A 173 -6.73 18.14 -18.83
CA TYR A 173 -5.79 18.86 -17.99
C TYR A 173 -6.48 20.06 -17.36
N VAL A 174 -6.33 20.21 -16.05
CA VAL A 174 -6.79 21.38 -15.29
C VAL A 174 -5.55 22.11 -14.79
N PHE A 175 -5.44 23.38 -15.12
CA PHE A 175 -4.34 24.27 -14.73
C PHE A 175 -4.80 25.19 -13.59
N ASP A 176 -3.87 25.55 -12.70
CA ASP A 176 -4.12 26.47 -11.57
C ASP A 176 -4.66 27.84 -12.01
N ILE A 177 -4.32 28.29 -13.21
CA ILE A 177 -4.86 29.52 -13.85
C ILE A 177 -6.35 29.41 -14.25
N GLY A 178 -7.05 28.34 -13.89
CA GLY A 178 -8.47 28.16 -14.16
C GLY A 178 -8.82 27.81 -15.61
N CYS A 179 -7.82 27.36 -16.38
CA CYS A 179 -7.96 26.88 -17.75
C CYS A 179 -8.02 25.34 -17.75
N GLU A 180 -8.79 24.75 -18.65
CA GLU A 180 -8.86 23.32 -18.89
C GLU A 180 -8.56 23.00 -20.35
N GLN A 181 -7.73 21.99 -20.61
CA GLN A 181 -7.57 21.40 -21.93
C GLN A 181 -8.24 20.03 -21.95
N HIS A 182 -9.27 19.88 -22.78
CA HIS A 182 -9.99 18.63 -22.97
C HIS A 182 -9.39 17.87 -24.16
N GLY A 183 -9.38 16.55 -24.06
CA GLY A 183 -8.82 15.68 -25.09
C GLY A 183 -9.00 14.21 -24.74
N GLU A 184 -8.21 13.36 -25.40
CA GLU A 184 -8.23 11.93 -25.12
C GLU A 184 -6.87 11.27 -25.33
N TYR A 185 -6.61 10.21 -24.57
CA TYR A 185 -5.45 9.35 -24.75
C TYR A 185 -5.76 8.14 -25.61
N HIS A 186 -4.93 7.88 -26.61
CA HIS A 186 -4.98 6.70 -27.47
C HIS A 186 -3.73 5.84 -27.25
N HIS A 187 -3.92 4.52 -27.21
CA HIS A 187 -2.82 3.54 -27.17
C HIS A 187 -2.61 3.03 -28.59
N LEU A 188 -1.49 3.39 -29.19
CA LEU A 188 -1.14 2.99 -30.54
C LEU A 188 -0.14 1.83 -30.45
N GLU A 189 -0.45 0.69 -31.07
CA GLU A 189 0.52 -0.38 -31.24
C GLU A 189 1.58 0.08 -32.24
N GLN A 190 2.85 -0.06 -31.88
CA GLN A 190 3.95 0.21 -32.78
C GLN A 190 4.71 -1.09 -33.00
N ASP A 191 4.63 -1.59 -34.23
CA ASP A 191 5.44 -2.72 -34.68
C ASP A 191 6.91 -2.30 -34.68
N ARG A 192 7.73 -3.04 -33.94
CA ARG A 192 9.18 -2.87 -33.97
C ARG A 192 9.71 -3.62 -35.18
N ALA A 193 10.52 -2.95 -36.01
CA ALA A 193 11.20 -3.61 -37.12
C ALA A 193 12.05 -4.78 -36.61
N GLU A 194 12.01 -5.90 -37.34
CA GLU A 194 12.68 -7.16 -37.03
C GLU A 194 14.14 -6.93 -36.59
N GLY A 195 14.45 -7.24 -35.33
CA GLY A 195 15.83 -7.43 -34.90
C GLY A 195 16.29 -8.84 -35.28
N GLU A 196 17.60 -9.02 -35.52
CA GLU A 196 18.25 -10.26 -36.00
C GLU A 196 17.97 -11.55 -35.17
N TRP A 197 17.17 -11.47 -34.10
CA TRP A 197 16.85 -12.57 -33.18
C TRP A 197 15.35 -12.91 -33.06
N GLY A 198 14.48 -12.36 -33.92
CA GLY A 198 13.14 -12.94 -34.14
C GLY A 198 12.11 -12.84 -33.01
N GLU A 199 12.28 -11.96 -32.01
CA GLU A 199 11.24 -11.66 -31.02
C GLU A 199 10.44 -10.41 -31.42
N LEU A 200 9.17 -10.60 -31.80
CA LEU A 200 8.21 -9.51 -31.99
C LEU A 200 7.76 -8.98 -30.62
N ALA A 201 8.44 -7.96 -30.11
CA ALA A 201 7.93 -7.16 -29.00
C ALA A 201 7.15 -5.96 -29.56
N SER A 202 5.82 -6.02 -29.54
CA SER A 202 4.96 -4.85 -29.79
C SER A 202 5.08 -3.90 -28.60
N THR A 203 5.42 -2.64 -28.85
CA THR A 203 5.43 -1.59 -27.82
C THR A 203 4.25 -0.66 -28.04
N SER A 204 3.37 -0.54 -27.05
CA SER A 204 2.26 0.42 -27.09
C SER A 204 2.76 1.82 -26.75
N VAL A 205 2.53 2.79 -27.65
CA VAL A 205 2.82 4.20 -27.45
C VAL A 205 1.55 4.93 -27.02
N ILE A 206 1.64 5.75 -25.97
CA ILE A 206 0.51 6.51 -25.44
C ILE A 206 0.56 7.93 -26.02
N LYS A 207 -0.52 8.35 -26.70
CA LYS A 207 -0.61 9.66 -27.35
C LYS A 207 -1.82 10.46 -26.86
N TRP A 208 -1.59 11.70 -26.43
CA TRP A 208 -2.64 12.66 -26.14
C TRP A 208 -3.11 13.37 -27.42
N ILE A 209 -4.43 13.46 -27.62
CA ILE A 209 -5.07 14.15 -28.72
C ILE A 209 -5.93 15.28 -28.13
N PRO A 210 -5.48 16.55 -28.19
CA PRO A 210 -6.25 17.68 -27.67
C PRO A 210 -7.48 17.94 -28.54
N LYS A 211 -8.63 18.27 -27.90
CA LYS A 211 -9.91 18.57 -28.56
C LYS A 211 -10.30 20.04 -28.41
N CYS A 212 -10.28 20.58 -27.20
CA CYS A 212 -10.58 21.99 -26.97
C CYS A 212 -9.90 22.52 -25.70
N ILE A 213 -9.83 23.86 -25.58
CA ILE A 213 -9.29 24.55 -24.42
C ILE A 213 -10.35 25.53 -23.94
N THR A 214 -10.63 25.56 -22.63
CA THR A 214 -11.55 26.55 -22.04
C THR A 214 -10.86 27.91 -21.90
N GLY A 215 -11.64 28.99 -22.01
CA GLY A 215 -11.13 30.33 -21.74
C GLY A 215 -10.65 30.49 -20.29
N MET A 216 -9.76 31.45 -20.05
CA MET A 216 -9.30 31.77 -18.69
C MET A 216 -10.48 32.22 -17.83
N THR A 217 -10.66 31.57 -16.68
CA THR A 217 -11.58 32.06 -15.65
C THR A 217 -10.88 33.20 -14.93
N VAL A 218 -11.09 34.45 -15.38
CA VAL A 218 -10.58 35.63 -14.66
C VAL A 218 -11.34 35.71 -13.35
N TRP A 219 -10.66 35.47 -12.23
CA TRP A 219 -11.23 35.71 -10.91
C TRP A 219 -11.66 37.18 -10.83
N THR A 220 -12.97 37.41 -10.75
CA THR A 220 -13.54 38.74 -10.52
C THR A 220 -13.84 38.85 -9.04
N PRO A 221 -13.11 39.67 -8.26
CA PRO A 221 -13.58 40.05 -6.94
C PRO A 221 -14.94 40.75 -7.12
N GLY A 222 -15.92 40.33 -6.31
CA GLY A 222 -17.32 40.73 -6.45
C GLY A 222 -17.51 42.23 -6.71
N LYS A 223 -18.10 42.56 -7.86
CA LYS A 223 -18.86 43.79 -7.99
C LYS A 223 -20.21 43.56 -7.31
N ASP A 224 -20.27 43.80 -6.01
CA ASP A 224 -21.55 44.11 -5.37
C ASP A 224 -21.98 45.49 -5.86
N THR A 225 -22.68 45.49 -6.99
CA THR A 225 -23.45 46.64 -7.45
C THR A 225 -24.76 46.72 -6.70
N THR A 226 -25.01 47.93 -6.18
CA THR A 226 -26.32 48.57 -5.98
C THR A 226 -27.21 48.11 -4.81
N GLY A 227 -26.98 48.73 -3.64
CA GLY A 227 -28.07 49.11 -2.73
C GLY A 227 -28.67 50.44 -3.17
N TYR A 228 -29.96 50.42 -3.50
CA TYR A 228 -30.78 51.57 -3.88
C TYR A 228 -30.88 52.62 -2.77
N LEU A 229 -30.85 53.90 -3.17
CA LEU A 229 -31.39 55.03 -2.43
C LEU A 229 -32.92 54.89 -2.29
N GLN A 230 -33.45 55.11 -1.09
CA GLN A 230 -34.80 55.68 -0.92
C GLN A 230 -34.87 56.53 0.36
N ILE A 231 -35.07 57.83 0.12
CA ILE A 231 -35.66 58.94 0.92
C ILE A 231 -35.19 59.12 2.37
#